data_AF-A0A6N7XLL7-F1
#
_entry.id   AF-A0A6N7XLL7-F1
#
_cell.length_a   1.000
_cell.length_b   1.000
_cell.length_c   1.000
_cell.angle_alpha   90.00
_cell.angle_beta   90.00
_cell.angle_gamma   90.00
#
_symmetry.space_group_name_H-M   'P 1'
#
loop_
_entity.id
_entity.type
_entity.pdbx_description
1 polymer ?
#
loop_
_entity_poly.entity_id
_entity_poly.type
_entity_poly.pdbx_seq_one_letter_code
_entity_poly.pdbx_strand_id
1 'polypeptide(L)' 'MLEMLLMQYEDQFGEAFPLADLQEKSEIEVINILYDCVQNNTPYEAGMEVLENRFGDAPGMSK' A
#
# COMPACT_ATOMS: atom_id res chain seq x y z
N MET A 1 1.65 -9.78 -7.52
CA MET A 1 1.12 -9.54 -6.16
C MET A 1 0.45 -8.17 -6.07
N LEU A 2 1.11 -7.08 -6.49
CA LEU A 2 0.54 -5.72 -6.47
C LEU A 2 -0.80 -5.60 -7.23
N GLU A 3 -0.92 -6.18 -8.43
CA GLU A 3 -2.17 -6.16 -9.22
C GLU A 3 -3.38 -6.76 -8.48
N MET A 4 -3.16 -7.78 -7.64
CA MET A 4 -4.24 -8.40 -6.88
C MET A 4 -4.74 -7.50 -5.75
N LEU A 5 -3.82 -6.80 -5.08
CA LEU A 5 -4.17 -5.84 -4.03
C LEU A 5 -4.87 -4.60 -4.61
N LEU A 6 -4.46 -4.15 -5.80
CA LEU A 6 -5.12 -3.03 -6.49
C LEU A 6 -6.57 -3.38 -6.87
N MET A 7 -6.80 -4.58 -7.41
CA MET A 7 -8.16 -5.05 -7.71
C MET A 7 -9.00 -5.21 -6.43
N GLN A 8 -8.41 -5.71 -5.35
CA GLN A 8 -9.13 -5.82 -4.06
C GLN A 8 -9.50 -4.45 -3.49
N TYR A 9 -8.59 -3.48 -3.57
CA TYR A 9 -8.88 -2.12 -3.14
C TYR A 9 -10.03 -1.51 -3.95
N GLU A 10 -10.00 -1.65 -5.28
CA GLU A 10 -11.06 -1.13 -6.15
C GLU A 10 -12.42 -1.81 -5.89
N ASP A 11 -12.43 -3.13 -5.68
CA ASP A 11 -13.64 -3.88 -5.32
C ASP A 11 -14.21 -3.43 -3.95
N GLN A 12 -13.34 -3.14 -2.99
CA GLN A 12 -13.71 -2.81 -1.62
C GLN A 12 -14.20 -1.36 -1.45
N PHE A 13 -13.56 -0.40 -2.14
CA PHE A 13 -13.85 1.02 -1.99
C PHE A 13 -14.60 1.62 -3.20
N GLY A 14 -14.70 0.90 -4.32
CA GLY A 14 -15.37 1.36 -5.53
C GLY A 14 -14.57 2.41 -6.32
N GLU A 15 -13.30 2.61 -6.00
CA GLU A 15 -12.41 3.57 -6.65
C GLU A 15 -10.99 3.01 -6.80
N ALA A 16 -10.28 3.48 -7.84
CA ALA A 16 -8.92 3.06 -8.09
C ALA A 16 -7.95 3.66 -7.06
N PHE A 17 -6.98 2.86 -6.62
CA PHE A 17 -5.95 3.33 -5.68
C PHE A 17 -5.08 4.44 -6.32
N PRO A 18 -4.91 5.60 -5.66
CA PRO A 18 -4.27 6.77 -6.26
C PRO A 18 -2.73 6.67 -6.23
N LEU A 19 -2.17 5.80 -7.07
CA LEU A 19 -0.72 5.63 -7.22
C LEU A 19 0.02 6.93 -7.56
N ALA A 20 -0.67 7.89 -8.19
CA ALA A 20 -0.11 9.18 -8.55
C ALA A 20 0.34 10.00 -7.33
N ASP A 21 -0.33 9.87 -6.19
CA ASP A 21 -0.02 10.58 -4.96
C ASP A 21 1.22 10.01 -4.25
N LEU A 22 1.67 8.83 -4.68
CA LEU A 22 2.75 8.07 -4.08
C LEU A 22 3.98 7.95 -4.98
N GLN A 23 4.10 8.76 -6.03
CA GLN A 23 5.24 8.70 -6.98
C GLN A 23 6.61 8.92 -6.31
N GLU A 24 6.65 9.66 -5.20
CA GLU A 24 7.89 9.88 -4.43
C GLU A 24 8.20 8.76 -3.44
N LYS A 25 7.28 7.79 -3.27
CA LYS A 25 7.47 6.64 -2.38
C LYS A 25 8.08 5.45 -3.11
N SER A 26 8.80 4.62 -2.37
CA SER A 26 9.27 3.34 -2.88
C SER A 26 8.12 2.37 -3.13
N GLU A 27 8.32 1.41 -4.03
CA GLU A 27 7.32 0.37 -4.33
C GLU A 27 6.90 -0.39 -3.05
N ILE A 28 7.84 -0.64 -2.14
CA ILE A 28 7.58 -1.33 -0.87
C ILE A 28 6.65 -0.50 0.02
N GLU A 29 6.86 0.82 0.10
CA GLU A 29 5.96 1.71 0.84
C GLU A 29 4.57 1.75 0.22
N VAL A 30 4.48 1.81 -1.10
CA VAL A 30 3.18 1.76 -1.81
C VAL A 30 2.44 0.46 -1.49
N ILE A 31 3.14 -0.68 -1.50
CA ILE A 31 2.56 -1.98 -1.14
C ILE A 31 2.10 -2.00 0.32
N ASN A 32 2.89 -1.46 1.26
CA ASN A 32 2.49 -1.39 2.67
C ASN A 32 1.22 -0.55 2.85
N ILE A 33 1.13 0.63 2.22
CA ILE A 33 -0.04 1.51 2.30
C ILE A 33 -1.27 0.79 1.74
N LEU A 34 -1.16 0.25 0.53
CA LEU A 34 -2.24 -0.45 -0.13
C LEU A 34 -2.73 -1.65 0.69
N TYR A 35 -1.79 -2.41 1.27
CA TYR A 35 -2.11 -3.53 2.14
C TYR A 35 -2.83 -3.08 3.41
N ASP A 36 -2.37 -2.02 4.07
CA ASP A 36 -3.02 -1.47 5.26
C ASP A 36 -4.44 -0.97 4.96
N CYS A 37 -4.66 -0.33 3.82
CA CYS A 37 -6.00 0.09 3.38
C CYS A 37 -6.95 -1.10 3.26
N VAL A 38 -6.54 -2.14 2.53
CA VAL A 38 -7.35 -3.35 2.30
C VAL A 38 -7.63 -4.09 3.62
N GLN A 39 -6.59 -4.30 4.45
CA GLN A 39 -6.71 -5.04 5.71
C GLN A 39 -7.57 -4.32 6.75
N ASN A 40 -7.45 -3.00 6.87
CA ASN A 40 -8.19 -2.22 7.85
C ASN A 40 -9.55 -1.74 7.34
N ASN A 41 -9.87 -2.00 6.06
CA ASN A 41 -11.06 -1.49 5.39
C ASN A 41 -11.17 0.04 5.48
N THR A 42 -10.03 0.72 5.32
CA THR A 42 -9.92 2.18 5.36
C THR A 42 -9.41 2.67 4.01
N PRO A 43 -10.13 3.56 3.31
CA PRO A 43 -9.66 4.12 2.05
C PRO A 43 -8.39 4.93 2.26
N TYR A 44 -7.58 5.05 1.21
CA TYR A 44 -6.39 5.89 1.22
C TYR A 44 -6.78 7.37 1.34
N GLU A 45 -6.12 8.07 2.26
CA GLU A 45 -6.23 9.53 2.38
C GLU A 45 -4.87 10.18 2.14
N ALA A 46 -4.84 11.30 1.41
CA ALA A 46 -3.60 12.02 1.15
C ALA A 46 -2.96 12.48 2.48
N GLY A 47 -1.74 12.00 2.74
CA GLY A 47 -1.02 12.23 4.00
C GLY A 47 -1.12 11.09 5.02
N MET A 48 -1.71 9.94 4.67
CA MET A 48 -1.66 8.74 5.52
C MET A 48 -0.20 8.29 5.74
N GLU A 49 0.23 8.25 7.00
CA GLU A 49 1.52 7.67 7.38
C GLU A 49 1.38 6.14 7.48
N VAL A 50 2.37 5.41 6.98
CA VAL A 50 2.45 3.95 7.14
C VAL A 50 2.64 3.66 8.62
N LEU A 51 1.64 3.08 9.26
CA LEU A 51 1.65 2.85 10.71
C LEU A 51 2.66 1.77 11.13
N GLU A 52 2.97 0.80 10.26
CA GLU A 52 4.06 -0.18 10.47
C GLU A 52 4.63 -0.67 9.14
N ASN A 53 5.96 -0.57 8.93
CA ASN A 53 6.64 -1.17 7.78
C ASN A 53 6.68 -2.70 7.91
N ARG A 54 5.60 -3.40 7.52
CA ARG A 54 5.47 -4.86 7.64
C ARG A 54 6.26 -5.64 6.59
N PHE A 55 6.57 -5.01 5.45
CA PHE A 55 7.47 -5.56 4.43
C PHE A 55 8.95 -5.13 4.58
N GLY A 56 9.33 -4.52 5.72
CA GLY A 56 10.68 -3.99 5.95
C GLY A 56 11.80 -5.05 6.02
N ASP A 57 11.47 -6.31 6.27
CA ASP A 57 12.44 -7.42 6.34
C ASP A 57 12.22 -8.43 5.20
N ALA A 58 12.42 -8.00 3.96
CA ALA A 58 12.71 -8.97 2.91
C ALA A 58 14.06 -9.65 3.23
N PRO A 59 14.16 -11.00 3.25
CA PRO A 59 15.41 -11.69 3.57
C PRO A 59 16.46 -11.37 2.50
N GLY A 60 17.34 -10.43 2.81
CA GLY A 60 18.33 -9.89 1.87
C GLY A 60 18.96 -8.55 2.29
N MET A 61 18.29 -7.74 3.11
CA MET A 61 18.86 -6.48 3.64
C MET A 61 19.55 -6.67 5.00
N SER A 62 20.44 -7.65 5.10
CA SER A 62 21.41 -7.74 6.19
C SER A 62 22.82 -7.76 5.62
N LYS A 63 23.34 -6.57 5.29
CA LYS A 63 24.66 -6.04 5.65
C LYS A 63 25.00 -4.77 4.89
#